data_AF-X0T0R1-F1
#
_entry.id   AF-X0T0R1-F1
#
_cell.length_a   1.000
_cell.length_b   1.000
_cell.length_c   1.000
_cell.angle_alpha   90.00
_cell.angle_beta   90.00
_cell.angle_gamma   90.00
#
_symmetry.space_group_name_H-M   'P 1'
#
loop_
_entity.id
_entity.type
_entity.pdbx_description
1 polymer ?
#
loop_
_entity_poly.entity_id
_entity_poly.type
_entity_poly.pdbx_seq_one_letter_code
_entity_poly.pdbx_strand_id
1 'polypeptide(L)'
;MVQLKNTIMATNRVIPVEAETSTVLDFENHSSLTFSDRRISDRRIFNRRSIETSNIKKITIVIPALNEEQAIGSVIKEIPINELKKMGYEVEIMVIDNGSKDKTRYVANSHKAKVIVQPIKGYGNAYKAGFANATGNIIATGDADLTYPFNDLPKIIKKMEDENLDFITTD
;
A
#
# COMPACT_ATOMS: atom_id res chain seq x y z
N MET A 1 -15.07 28.94 21.34
CA MET A 1 -14.65 28.06 22.43
C MET A 1 -15.76 27.04 22.63
N VAL A 2 -15.70 25.90 21.92
CA VAL A 2 -16.67 24.81 22.03
C VAL A 2 -15.85 23.54 22.14
N GLN A 3 -16.04 22.85 23.26
CA GLN A 3 -15.32 21.67 23.69
C GLN A 3 -16.26 20.49 23.44
N LEU A 4 -15.84 19.52 22.62
CA LEU A 4 -16.54 18.24 22.46
C LEU A 4 -15.52 17.11 22.57
N LYS A 5 -15.70 16.30 23.61
CA LYS A 5 -14.94 15.08 23.92
C LYS A 5 -15.63 13.85 23.30
N ASN A 6 -14.80 12.93 22.80
CA ASN A 6 -14.91 11.47 22.70
C ASN A 6 -16.08 10.80 21.97
N THR A 7 -15.74 9.88 21.04
CA THR A 7 -16.02 8.42 21.09
C THR A 7 -16.20 7.86 19.67
N ILE A 8 -15.38 6.90 19.26
CA ILE A 8 -15.70 5.98 18.15
C ILE A 8 -15.39 4.55 18.61
N MET A 9 -16.43 3.73 18.61
CA MET A 9 -16.45 2.31 18.97
C MET A 9 -15.78 1.46 17.88
N ALA A 10 -14.95 0.49 18.27
CA ALA A 10 -14.52 -0.59 17.41
C ALA A 10 -15.61 -1.68 17.39
N THR A 11 -16.24 -1.94 16.24
CA THR A 11 -17.11 -3.09 16.05
C THR A 11 -16.38 -4.13 15.20
N ASN A 12 -15.86 -5.18 15.84
CA ASN A 12 -15.47 -6.42 15.15
C ASN A 12 -16.76 -7.21 14.83
N ARG A 13 -17.13 -7.27 13.54
CA ARG A 13 -18.03 -8.31 13.03
C ARG A 13 -17.20 -9.26 12.16
N VAL A 14 -16.96 -10.44 12.71
CA VAL A 14 -16.43 -11.60 11.99
C VAL A 14 -17.56 -12.18 11.14
N ILE A 15 -17.32 -12.30 9.84
CA ILE A 15 -18.17 -13.07 8.92
C ILE A 15 -17.38 -14.37 8.64
N PRO A 16 -17.93 -15.57 8.88
CA PRO A 16 -17.23 -16.81 8.55
C PRO A 16 -17.30 -17.01 7.03
N VAL A 17 -16.16 -17.27 6.40
CA VAL A 17 -16.12 -17.82 5.04
C VAL A 17 -15.78 -19.30 5.19
N GLU A 18 -16.74 -20.13 4.80
CA GLU A 18 -16.71 -21.58 4.88
C GLU A 18 -15.56 -22.16 4.04
N ALA A 19 -15.00 -23.26 4.54
CA ALA A 19 -13.98 -24.05 3.90
C ALA A 19 -14.58 -24.89 2.77
N GLU A 20 -14.01 -24.81 1.57
CA GLU A 20 -14.17 -25.84 0.55
C GLU A 20 -12.88 -26.63 0.40
N THR A 21 -13.00 -27.91 0.73
CA THR A 21 -12.01 -28.97 0.55
C THR A 21 -12.05 -29.49 -0.88
N SER A 22 -10.87 -29.68 -1.49
CA SER A 22 -10.70 -30.63 -2.59
C SER A 22 -9.37 -31.37 -2.46
N THR A 23 -9.47 -32.59 -1.92
CA THR A 23 -8.88 -33.89 -2.35
C THR A 23 -8.09 -33.80 -3.67
N VAL A 24 -6.96 -34.45 -3.94
CA VAL A 24 -6.34 -35.72 -3.52
C VAL A 24 -4.90 -35.66 -4.04
N LEU A 25 -3.91 -36.16 -3.29
CA LEU A 25 -2.71 -36.75 -3.88
C LEU A 25 -2.31 -37.92 -2.99
N ASP A 26 -2.68 -39.10 -3.46
CA ASP A 26 -2.30 -40.38 -2.89
C ASP A 26 -0.79 -40.54 -2.93
N PHE A 27 -0.20 -40.80 -1.78
CA PHE A 27 1.01 -41.62 -1.71
C PHE A 27 0.81 -42.65 -0.61
N GLU A 28 0.42 -43.83 -1.06
CA GLU A 28 0.57 -45.07 -0.31
C GLU A 28 2.03 -45.18 0.15
N ASN A 29 2.23 -45.29 1.47
CA ASN A 29 3.31 -46.13 1.96
C ASN A 29 2.94 -46.69 3.32
N HIS A 30 2.55 -47.96 3.29
CA HIS A 30 2.36 -48.82 4.44
C HIS A 30 3.63 -48.84 5.31
N SER A 31 3.52 -48.37 6.55
CA SER A 31 4.15 -49.05 7.68
C SER A 31 3.42 -48.71 8.97
N SER A 32 2.64 -49.66 9.44
CA SER A 32 2.13 -49.70 10.80
C SER A 32 3.31 -49.86 11.75
N LEU A 33 3.71 -48.76 12.39
CA LEU A 33 4.56 -48.80 13.57
C LEU A 33 3.75 -48.26 14.74
N THR A 34 3.14 -49.18 15.48
CA THR A 34 2.70 -48.93 16.86
C THR A 34 3.96 -48.73 17.69
N PHE A 35 4.20 -47.50 18.15
CA PHE A 35 5.34 -47.22 19.03
C PHE A 35 4.90 -46.35 20.20
N SER A 36 4.30 -47.02 21.17
CA SER A 36 4.35 -46.58 22.56
C SER A 36 5.82 -46.52 22.99
N ASP A 37 6.25 -45.32 23.34
CA ASP A 37 7.37 -45.03 24.21
C ASP A 37 8.73 -45.66 23.85
N ARG A 38 9.57 -44.88 23.18
CA ARG A 38 11.00 -44.89 23.48
C ARG A 38 11.63 -43.56 23.09
N ARG A 39 12.16 -42.88 24.12
CA ARG A 39 13.11 -41.75 24.06
C ARG A 39 14.14 -41.98 22.94
N ILE A 40 14.03 -41.25 21.85
CA ILE A 40 15.10 -41.08 20.87
C ILE A 40 15.26 -39.58 20.62
N SER A 41 16.42 -39.10 21.03
CA SER A 41 16.95 -37.76 20.92
C SER A 41 17.28 -37.40 19.47
N ASP A 42 16.28 -37.24 18.61
CA ASP A 42 16.52 -36.71 17.28
C ASP A 42 16.31 -35.19 17.26
N ARG A 43 17.41 -34.47 17.47
CA ARG A 43 17.52 -33.00 17.32
C ARG A 43 17.54 -32.57 15.84
N ARG A 44 17.18 -33.44 14.91
CA ARG A 44 17.11 -33.16 13.48
C ARG A 44 15.67 -33.36 13.03
N ILE A 45 15.21 -32.48 12.14
CA ILE A 45 13.84 -32.43 11.58
C ILE A 45 12.84 -31.60 12.39
N PHE A 46 13.26 -30.40 12.81
CA PHE A 46 12.36 -29.23 12.79
C PHE A 46 13.04 -28.12 12.01
N ASN A 47 13.44 -28.42 10.76
CA ASN A 47 13.71 -27.37 9.79
C ASN A 47 12.36 -26.84 9.31
N ARG A 48 11.60 -26.20 10.21
CA ARG A 48 10.56 -25.24 9.84
C ARG A 48 11.32 -24.11 9.17
N ARG A 49 11.48 -24.18 7.84
CA ARG A 49 11.59 -22.96 7.05
C ARG A 49 10.34 -22.17 7.42
N SER A 50 10.50 -21.20 8.30
CA SER A 50 9.59 -20.08 8.39
C SER A 50 9.38 -19.62 6.96
N ILE A 51 8.18 -19.85 6.43
CA ILE A 51 7.72 -19.08 5.28
C ILE A 51 7.66 -17.67 5.85
N GLU A 52 8.75 -16.90 5.68
CA GLU A 52 8.66 -15.46 5.81
C GLU A 52 7.62 -15.06 4.78
N THR A 53 6.39 -14.83 5.24
CA THR A 53 5.42 -14.07 4.47
C THR A 53 6.08 -12.72 4.28
N SER A 54 6.75 -12.52 3.14
CA SER A 54 7.31 -11.24 2.77
C SER A 54 6.14 -10.28 2.76
N ASN A 55 6.02 -9.50 3.83
CA ASN A 55 4.98 -8.49 3.97
C ASN A 55 5.36 -7.41 2.97
N ILE A 56 4.85 -7.51 1.74
CA ILE A 56 5.16 -6.58 0.67
C ILE A 56 4.75 -5.19 1.16
N LYS A 57 5.73 -4.29 1.28
CA LYS A 57 5.46 -2.93 1.74
C LYS A 57 4.70 -2.21 0.64
N LYS A 58 3.71 -1.40 0.98
CA LYS A 58 2.98 -0.59 0.01
C LYS A 58 3.27 0.88 0.20
N ILE A 59 3.46 1.61 -0.90
CA ILE A 59 3.49 3.07 -0.92
C ILE A 59 2.26 3.60 -1.66
N THR A 60 1.56 4.55 -1.05
CA THR A 60 0.52 5.33 -1.73
C THR A 60 1.09 6.72 -2.04
N ILE A 61 1.07 7.09 -3.32
CA ILE A 61 1.43 8.43 -3.79
C ILE A 61 0.13 9.22 -3.98
N VAL A 62 -0.08 10.24 -3.16
CA VAL A 62 -1.27 11.09 -3.15
C VAL A 62 -0.98 12.39 -3.89
N ILE A 63 -1.72 12.62 -4.97
CA ILE A 63 -1.53 13.75 -5.89
C ILE A 63 -2.83 14.55 -5.97
N PRO A 64 -2.98 15.68 -5.25
CA PRO A 64 -4.11 16.57 -5.45
C PRO A 64 -4.04 17.20 -6.86
N ALA A 65 -5.17 17.31 -7.53
CA ALA A 65 -5.23 17.88 -8.88
C ALA A 65 -6.48 18.76 -9.08
N LEU A 66 -6.30 19.89 -9.79
CA LEU A 66 -7.37 20.80 -10.17
C LEU A 66 -7.04 21.47 -11.52
N ASN A 67 -7.62 20.97 -12.61
CA ASN A 67 -7.39 21.42 -13.98
C ASN A 67 -5.94 21.26 -14.47
N GLU A 68 -5.40 20.05 -14.32
CA GLU A 68 -4.02 19.68 -14.65
C GLU A 68 -3.94 18.71 -15.83
N GLU A 69 -4.87 18.75 -16.79
CA GLU A 69 -4.90 17.80 -17.92
C GLU A 69 -3.61 17.75 -18.74
N GLN A 70 -2.85 18.85 -18.76
CA GLN A 70 -1.60 18.98 -19.51
C GLN A 70 -0.40 18.38 -18.76
N ALA A 71 -0.42 18.41 -17.42
CA ALA A 71 0.73 18.04 -16.59
C ALA A 71 0.58 16.65 -15.95
N ILE A 72 -0.63 16.26 -15.53
CA ILE A 72 -0.86 15.07 -14.70
C ILE A 72 -0.34 13.77 -15.32
N GLY A 73 -0.42 13.63 -16.64
CA GLY A 73 0.11 12.46 -17.35
C GLY A 73 1.64 12.36 -17.26
N SER A 74 2.34 13.48 -17.33
CA SER A 74 3.80 13.55 -17.17
C SER A 74 4.20 13.28 -15.73
N VAL A 75 3.49 13.86 -14.76
CA VAL A 75 3.70 13.61 -13.32
C VAL A 75 3.60 12.12 -13.00
N ILE A 76 2.56 11.44 -13.47
CA ILE A 76 2.38 10.00 -13.21
C ILE A 76 3.49 9.17 -13.86
N LYS A 77 3.99 9.56 -15.04
CA LYS A 77 5.10 8.87 -15.73
C LYS A 77 6.44 9.05 -15.04
N GLU A 78 6.62 10.15 -14.31
CA GLU A 78 7.86 10.43 -13.58
C GLU A 78 8.03 9.52 -12.37
N ILE A 79 6.94 8.96 -11.83
CA ILE A 79 7.01 8.07 -10.68
C ILE A 79 7.83 6.82 -11.04
N PRO A 80 8.94 6.54 -10.31
CA PRO A 80 9.87 5.46 -10.63
C PRO A 80 9.35 4.10 -10.12
N ILE A 81 8.24 3.64 -10.70
CA ILE A 81 7.51 2.43 -10.26
C ILE A 81 8.42 1.20 -10.25
N ASN A 82 9.32 1.07 -11.23
CA ASN A 82 10.18 -0.11 -11.35
C ASN A 82 11.25 -0.14 -10.26
N GLU A 83 11.83 1.00 -9.92
CA GLU A 83 12.82 1.18 -8.86
C GLU A 83 12.18 0.89 -7.49
N LEU A 84 10.99 1.44 -7.25
CA LEU A 84 10.23 1.17 -6.03
C LEU A 84 9.88 -0.31 -5.89
N LYS A 85 9.46 -0.98 -6.97
CA LYS A 85 9.23 -2.43 -6.98
C LYS A 85 10.50 -3.24 -6.69
N LYS A 86 11.65 -2.85 -7.23
CA LYS A 86 12.95 -3.49 -6.93
C LYS A 86 13.34 -3.31 -5.46
N MET A 87 12.90 -2.24 -4.81
CA MET A 87 13.04 -2.03 -3.36
C MET A 87 12.03 -2.83 -2.52
N GLY A 88 11.17 -3.64 -3.14
CA GLY A 88 10.18 -4.46 -2.44
C GLY A 88 8.85 -3.75 -2.17
N TYR A 89 8.56 -2.67 -2.88
CA TYR A 89 7.32 -1.90 -2.72
C TYR A 89 6.27 -2.20 -3.79
N GLU A 90 5.02 -2.38 -3.37
CA GLU A 90 3.84 -2.14 -4.19
C GLU A 90 3.54 -0.65 -4.27
N VAL A 91 3.23 -0.15 -5.48
CA VAL A 91 2.99 1.28 -5.72
C VAL A 91 1.52 1.51 -6.07
N GLU A 92 0.85 2.33 -5.28
CA GLU A 92 -0.48 2.87 -5.56
C GLU A 92 -0.36 4.35 -5.89
N ILE A 93 -0.86 4.75 -7.05
CA ILE A 93 -0.91 6.15 -7.49
C ILE A 93 -2.35 6.62 -7.36
N MET A 94 -2.56 7.67 -6.58
CA MET A 94 -3.89 8.17 -6.25
C MET A 94 -3.97 9.66 -6.58
N VAL A 95 -4.80 9.98 -7.57
CA VAL A 95 -5.07 11.36 -7.98
C VAL A 95 -6.36 11.82 -7.31
N ILE A 96 -6.28 12.88 -6.52
CA ILE A 96 -7.43 13.48 -5.84
C ILE A 96 -7.92 14.67 -6.65
N ASP A 97 -8.94 14.44 -7.46
CA ASP A 97 -9.57 15.51 -8.22
C ASP A 97 -10.39 16.41 -7.30
N ASN A 98 -10.02 17.69 -7.22
CA ASN A 98 -10.71 18.67 -6.39
C ASN A 98 -11.69 19.56 -7.16
N GLY A 99 -12.35 18.96 -8.18
CA GLY A 99 -13.36 19.62 -8.99
C GLY A 99 -12.83 20.20 -10.30
N SER A 100 -11.98 19.44 -11.02
CA SER A 100 -11.53 19.83 -12.36
C SER A 100 -12.69 19.89 -13.34
N LYS A 101 -12.58 20.81 -14.30
CA LYS A 101 -13.53 21.03 -15.42
C LYS A 101 -12.97 20.60 -16.77
N ASP A 102 -11.70 20.20 -16.79
CA ASP A 102 -10.97 19.74 -17.96
C ASP A 102 -10.86 18.20 -17.97
N LYS A 103 -9.93 17.63 -18.75
CA LYS A 103 -9.73 16.18 -18.85
C LYS A 103 -8.82 15.59 -17.77
N THR A 104 -8.47 16.30 -16.70
CA THR A 104 -7.56 15.82 -15.63
C THR A 104 -7.88 14.39 -15.18
N ARG A 105 -9.14 14.12 -14.83
CA ARG A 105 -9.60 12.80 -14.39
C ARG A 105 -9.40 11.71 -15.44
N TYR A 106 -9.67 12.06 -16.70
CA TYR A 106 -9.54 11.12 -17.81
C TYR A 106 -8.07 10.78 -18.05
N VAL A 107 -7.19 11.79 -18.06
CA VAL A 107 -5.75 11.60 -18.24
C VAL A 107 -5.15 10.79 -17.09
N ALA A 108 -5.54 11.07 -15.83
CA ALA A 108 -5.08 10.28 -14.69
C ALA A 108 -5.47 8.80 -14.79
N ASN A 109 -6.74 8.51 -15.10
CA ASN A 109 -7.21 7.13 -15.27
C ASN A 109 -6.52 6.40 -16.43
N SER A 110 -6.23 7.08 -17.55
CA SER A 110 -5.54 6.46 -18.69
C SER A 110 -4.10 6.06 -18.35
N HIS A 111 -3.50 6.68 -17.34
CA HIS A 111 -2.20 6.30 -16.76
C HIS A 111 -2.31 5.33 -15.58
N LYS A 112 -3.47 4.68 -15.41
CA LYS A 112 -3.74 3.68 -14.35
C LYS A 112 -3.68 4.22 -12.93
N ALA A 113 -3.77 5.54 -12.74
CA ALA A 113 -3.93 6.11 -11.41
C ALA A 113 -5.38 5.91 -10.92
N LYS A 114 -5.53 5.65 -9.62
CA LYS A 114 -6.83 5.64 -8.95
C LYS A 114 -7.30 7.10 -8.79
N VAL A 115 -8.42 7.45 -9.38
CA VAL A 115 -8.99 8.81 -9.24
C VAL A 115 -10.04 8.83 -8.14
N ILE A 116 -9.90 9.75 -7.19
CA ILE A 116 -10.89 10.03 -6.15
C ILE A 116 -11.37 11.47 -6.32
N VAL A 117 -12.69 11.66 -6.37
CA VAL A 117 -13.29 12.98 -6.45
C VAL A 117 -13.53 13.51 -5.04
N GLN A 118 -12.90 14.63 -4.71
CA GLN A 118 -13.13 15.35 -3.45
C GLN A 118 -14.11 16.51 -3.70
N PRO A 119 -15.39 16.39 -3.30
CA PRO A 119 -16.44 17.34 -3.68
C PRO A 119 -16.30 18.71 -3.00
N ILE A 120 -15.72 18.74 -1.79
CA ILE A 120 -15.46 20.00 -1.08
C ILE A 120 -14.12 20.55 -1.55
N LYS A 121 -14.15 21.70 -2.23
CA LYS A 121 -12.96 22.40 -2.72
C LYS A 121 -11.99 22.78 -1.60
N GLY A 122 -10.73 22.92 -1.97
CA GLY A 122 -9.62 23.30 -1.11
C GLY A 122 -8.50 22.26 -1.19
N TYR A 123 -7.28 22.73 -1.41
CA TYR A 123 -6.08 21.91 -1.49
C TYR A 123 -5.92 20.96 -0.30
N GLY A 124 -6.10 21.48 0.93
CA GLY A 124 -6.08 20.66 2.14
C GLY A 124 -7.22 19.63 2.22
N ASN A 125 -8.39 19.91 1.61
CA ASN A 125 -9.47 18.92 1.55
C ASN A 125 -9.13 17.78 0.60
N ALA A 126 -8.43 18.07 -0.51
CA ALA A 126 -7.92 17.05 -1.42
C ALA A 126 -6.94 16.11 -0.70
N TYR A 127 -5.96 16.65 0.03
CA TYR A 127 -5.06 15.81 0.82
C TYR A 127 -5.77 14.99 1.90
N LYS A 128 -6.71 15.59 2.64
CA LYS A 128 -7.51 14.85 3.64
C LYS A 128 -8.21 13.65 3.03
N ALA A 129 -8.81 13.83 1.84
CA ALA A 129 -9.45 12.74 1.12
C ALA A 129 -8.44 11.67 0.67
N GLY A 130 -7.26 12.08 0.19
CA GLY A 130 -6.19 11.17 -0.17
C GLY A 130 -5.69 10.35 1.02
N PHE A 131 -5.41 10.99 2.16
CA PHE A 131 -4.98 10.31 3.38
C PHE A 131 -6.02 9.35 3.91
N ALA A 132 -7.31 9.70 3.85
CA ALA A 132 -8.39 8.81 4.28
C ALA A 132 -8.56 7.57 3.39
N ASN A 133 -8.06 7.59 2.15
CA ASN A 133 -8.19 6.49 1.19
C ASN A 133 -6.88 5.75 0.93
N ALA A 134 -5.75 6.28 1.38
CA ALA A 134 -4.44 5.68 1.22
C ALA A 134 -4.36 4.36 1.99
N THR A 135 -3.68 3.38 1.39
CA THR A 135 -3.55 2.03 1.96
C THR A 135 -2.09 1.60 2.12
N GLY A 136 -1.14 2.44 1.70
CA GLY A 136 0.29 2.22 1.86
C GLY A 136 0.76 2.35 3.31
N ASN A 137 1.82 1.62 3.63
CA ASN A 137 2.62 1.81 4.85
C ASN A 137 3.37 3.14 4.81
N ILE A 138 3.72 3.60 3.61
CA ILE A 138 4.29 4.92 3.35
C ILE A 138 3.30 5.71 2.50
N ILE A 139 3.09 6.98 2.86
CA ILE A 139 2.36 7.94 2.04
C ILE A 139 3.35 8.97 1.54
N ALA A 140 3.48 9.08 0.22
CA ALA A 140 4.20 10.17 -0.42
C ALA A 140 3.20 11.18 -1.00
N THR A 141 3.54 12.46 -0.94
CA THR A 141 2.70 13.55 -1.45
C THR A 141 3.48 14.37 -2.45
N GLY A 142 2.81 14.85 -3.49
CA GLY A 142 3.36 15.85 -4.41
C GLY A 142 2.27 16.40 -5.32
N ASP A 143 2.56 17.52 -5.96
CA ASP A 143 1.61 18.26 -6.78
C ASP A 143 1.51 17.75 -8.21
N ALA A 144 0.39 18.07 -8.86
CA ALA A 144 0.04 17.62 -10.21
C ALA A 144 0.66 18.50 -11.34
N ASP A 145 1.57 19.42 -11.01
CA ASP A 145 2.08 20.47 -11.90
C ASP A 145 3.59 20.37 -12.25
N LEU A 146 4.23 19.23 -11.91
CA LEU A 146 5.67 18.96 -12.09
C LEU A 146 6.61 19.77 -11.19
N THR A 147 6.10 20.39 -10.11
CA THR A 147 6.95 21.09 -9.14
C THR A 147 7.93 20.16 -8.40
N TYR A 148 7.49 18.93 -8.08
CA TYR A 148 8.25 18.00 -7.25
C TYR A 148 8.75 16.80 -8.06
N PRO A 149 10.06 16.49 -8.04
CA PRO A 149 10.62 15.39 -8.80
C PRO A 149 10.31 14.04 -8.13
N PHE A 150 9.27 13.34 -8.58
CA PHE A 150 8.92 12.01 -8.05
C PHE A 150 10.03 10.97 -8.26
N ASN A 151 10.98 11.23 -9.17
CA ASN A 151 12.18 10.41 -9.37
C ASN A 151 13.06 10.29 -8.11
N ASP A 152 12.98 11.22 -7.16
CA ASP A 152 13.76 11.18 -5.93
C ASP A 152 13.16 10.26 -4.85
N LEU A 153 11.93 9.76 -5.04
CA LEU A 153 11.25 8.90 -4.06
C LEU A 153 12.10 7.72 -3.57
N PRO A 154 12.81 6.94 -4.41
CA PRO A 154 13.65 5.83 -3.96
C PRO A 154 14.72 6.27 -2.96
N LYS A 155 15.36 7.41 -3.19
CA LYS A 155 16.40 7.96 -2.30
C LYS A 155 15.80 8.42 -0.98
N ILE A 156 14.64 9.09 -1.03
CA ILE A 156 13.92 9.58 0.15
C ILE A 156 13.47 8.41 1.03
N ILE A 157 12.84 7.39 0.44
CA ILE A 157 12.38 6.19 1.15
C ILE A 157 13.55 5.45 1.78
N LYS A 158 14.65 5.26 1.03
CA LYS A 158 15.85 4.62 1.58
C LYS A 158 16.36 5.37 2.81
N LYS A 159 16.41 6.71 2.76
CA LYS A 159 16.81 7.53 3.91
C LYS A 159 15.87 7.35 5.11
N MET A 160 14.55 7.35 4.87
CA MET A 160 13.56 7.10 5.93
C MET A 160 13.79 5.75 6.61
N GLU A 161 14.07 4.70 5.83
CA GLU A 161 14.32 3.36 6.37
C GLU A 161 15.65 3.27 7.12
N ASP A 162 16.75 3.77 6.53
CA ASP A 162 18.09 3.72 7.11
C ASP A 162 18.16 4.47 8.44
N GLU A 163 17.49 5.62 8.53
CA GLU A 163 17.48 6.48 9.72
C GLU A 163 16.27 6.24 10.64
N ASN A 164 15.40 5.28 10.29
CA ASN A 164 14.17 4.95 11.02
C ASN A 164 13.30 6.19 11.32
N LEU A 165 12.98 6.95 10.28
CA LEU A 165 12.19 8.19 10.34
C LEU A 165 10.71 7.93 10.09
N ASP A 166 9.85 8.54 10.91
CA ASP A 166 8.40 8.51 10.71
C ASP A 166 7.91 9.55 9.68
N PHE A 167 8.68 10.63 9.49
CA PHE A 167 8.32 11.75 8.61
C PHE A 167 9.57 12.40 8.03
N ILE A 168 9.52 12.72 6.73
CA ILE A 168 10.53 13.50 6.03
C ILE A 168 9.83 14.52 5.14
N THR A 169 10.39 15.72 5.09
CA THR A 169 9.98 16.78 4.16
C THR A 169 11.17 17.13 3.27
N THR A 170 10.89 17.62 2.07
CA THR A 170 11.87 18.03 1.07
C THR A 170 11.65 19.49 0.73
N ASP A 171 12.74 20.21 0.51
CA ASP A 171 12.77 21.66 0.26
C ASP A 171 12.40 22.02 -1.18
#